data_AF-A0A927VVR3-F1
#
_entry.id   AF-A0A927VVR3-F1
#
_cell.length_a   1.000
_cell.length_b   1.000
_cell.length_c   1.000
_cell.angle_alpha   90.00
_cell.angle_beta   90.00
_cell.angle_gamma   90.00
#
_symmetry.space_group_name_H-M   'P 1'
#
loop_
_entity.id
_entity.type
_entity.pdbx_description
1 polymer ?
#
loop_
_entity_poly.entity_id
_entity_poly.type
_entity_poly.pdbx_seq_one_letter_code
_entity_poly.pdbx_strand_id
1 'polypeptide(L)'
;MIKRLKQEIEKKNAKKQEEEVKKVILLELPEFTNKLVLLLNAGLVLRSAIETIAEEDSESVLCRELRNISIKMKNVNSTFEDEFRNFARRIGLRELLRLSNIFSDNIDKGSELVKKLDIEASFMWQMSRKQVEERGRIAESKLTFPMALMLLSLILITAAPALMYF
;
A
#
# COMPACT_ATOMS: atom_id res chain seq x y z
N MET A 1 18.48 28.98 19.31
CA MET A 1 18.91 28.18 18.15
C MET A 1 18.65 26.68 18.35
N ILE A 2 19.18 26.05 19.42
CA ILE A 2 19.04 24.60 19.69
C ILE A 2 17.57 24.12 19.82
N LYS A 3 16.68 24.91 20.44
CA LYS A 3 15.22 24.59 20.52
C LYS A 3 14.53 24.49 19.15
N ARG A 4 14.92 25.34 18.18
CA ARG A 4 14.33 25.33 16.83
C ARG A 4 14.82 24.12 16.04
N LEU A 5 16.11 23.77 16.16
CA LEU A 5 16.68 22.58 15.52
C LEU A 5 16.03 21.28 16.04
N LYS A 6 15.80 21.16 17.36
CA LYS A 6 15.10 20.00 17.93
C LYS A 6 13.67 19.87 17.39
N GLN A 7 12.92 20.97 17.32
CA GLN A 7 11.57 20.97 16.76
C GLN A 7 11.54 20.60 15.27
N GLU A 8 12.51 21.04 14.47
CA GLU A 8 12.60 20.67 13.05
C GLU A 8 12.90 19.18 12.87
N ILE A 9 13.79 18.61 13.69
CA ILE A 9 14.11 17.19 13.65
C ILE A 9 12.90 16.34 14.07
N GLU A 10 12.18 16.72 15.13
CA GLU A 10 10.96 16.02 15.55
C GLU A 10 9.87 16.07 14.48
N LYS A 11 9.63 17.24 13.86
CA LYS A 11 8.67 17.38 12.76
C LYS A 11 9.06 16.54 11.55
N LYS A 12 10.35 16.51 11.20
CA LYS A 12 10.85 15.73 10.07
C LYS A 12 10.71 14.22 10.31
N ASN A 13 11.02 13.76 11.52
CA ASN A 13 10.86 12.35 11.91
C ASN A 13 9.39 11.94 11.93
N ALA A 14 8.51 12.76 12.50
CA ALA A 14 7.07 12.51 12.52
C ALA A 14 6.51 12.41 11.09
N LYS A 15 6.87 13.34 10.20
CA LYS A 15 6.44 13.31 8.80
C LYS A 15 6.95 12.07 8.05
N LYS A 16 8.21 11.69 8.28
CA LYS A 16 8.79 10.48 7.69
C LYS A 16 8.05 9.23 8.16
N GLN A 17 7.75 9.14 9.45
CA GLN A 17 7.00 8.01 10.01
C GLN A 17 5.58 7.94 9.44
N GLU A 18 4.91 9.08 9.27
CA GLU A 18 3.59 9.16 8.65
C GLU A 18 3.61 8.68 7.19
N GLU A 19 4.62 9.06 6.42
CA GLU A 19 4.81 8.58 5.05
C GLU A 19 5.09 7.08 4.98
N GLU A 20 5.90 6.54 5.89
CA GLU A 20 6.15 5.08 5.95
C GLU A 20 4.88 4.30 6.27
N VAL A 21 4.06 4.76 7.23
CA VAL A 21 2.76 4.14 7.55
C VAL A 21 1.84 4.15 6.33
N LYS A 22 1.76 5.27 5.60
CA LYS A 22 0.96 5.36 4.36
C LYS A 22 1.42 4.36 3.31
N LYS A 23 2.74 4.20 3.13
CA LYS A 23 3.29 3.23 2.18
C LYS A 23 2.93 1.80 2.57
N VAL A 24 3.06 1.43 3.84
CA VAL A 24 2.72 0.10 4.33
C VAL A 24 1.24 -0.19 4.07
N ILE A 25 0.35 0.71 4.48
CA ILE A 25 -1.09 0.55 4.27
C ILE A 25 -1.44 0.45 2.78
N LEU A 26 -0.80 1.25 1.92
CA LEU A 26 -1.01 1.20 0.48
C LEU A 26 -0.60 -0.15 -0.13
N LEU A 27 0.42 -0.81 0.42
CA LEU A 27 0.88 -2.13 -0.03
C LEU A 27 -0.05 -3.26 0.45
N GLU A 28 -0.63 -3.14 1.65
CA GLU A 28 -1.56 -4.11 2.23
C GLU A 28 -2.97 -4.02 1.63
N LEU A 29 -3.37 -2.83 1.16
CA LEU A 29 -4.72 -2.54 0.68
C LEU A 29 -5.27 -3.47 -0.43
N PRO A 30 -4.50 -3.82 -1.47
CA PRO A 30 -4.95 -4.71 -2.53
C PRO A 30 -5.29 -6.11 -2.00
N GLU A 31 -4.46 -6.65 -1.12
CA GLU A 31 -4.68 -7.97 -0.52
C GLU A 31 -5.92 -7.95 0.37
N PHE A 32 -6.04 -6.93 1.23
CA PHE A 32 -7.23 -6.72 2.05
C PHE A 32 -8.51 -6.67 1.20
N THR A 33 -8.52 -5.87 0.13
CA THR A 33 -9.72 -5.69 -0.71
C THR A 33 -10.08 -6.99 -1.43
N ASN A 34 -9.08 -7.74 -1.93
CA ASN A 34 -9.31 -9.01 -2.60
C ASN A 34 -9.86 -10.08 -1.64
N LYS A 35 -9.31 -10.18 -0.41
CA LYS A 35 -9.84 -11.06 0.64
C LYS A 35 -11.27 -10.67 1.02
N LEU A 36 -11.55 -9.38 1.13
CA LEU A 36 -12.89 -8.89 1.43
C LEU A 36 -13.90 -9.33 0.37
N VAL A 37 -13.58 -9.15 -0.91
CA VAL A 37 -14.41 -9.63 -2.03
C VAL A 37 -14.61 -11.15 -1.97
N LEU A 38 -13.55 -11.92 -1.68
CA LEU A 38 -13.64 -13.38 -1.55
C LEU A 38 -14.61 -13.81 -0.44
N LEU A 39 -14.49 -13.21 0.74
CA LEU A 39 -15.36 -13.53 1.88
C LEU A 39 -16.82 -13.12 1.63
N LEU A 40 -17.03 -11.95 1.03
CA LEU A 40 -18.39 -11.53 0.65
C LEU A 40 -19.01 -12.46 -0.40
N ASN A 41 -18.24 -12.89 -1.41
CA ASN A 41 -18.68 -13.88 -2.40
C ASN A 41 -18.96 -15.26 -1.77
N ALA A 42 -18.25 -15.62 -0.70
CA ALA A 42 -18.52 -16.82 0.09
C ALA A 42 -19.78 -16.70 0.97
N GLY A 43 -20.46 -15.56 0.96
CA GLY A 43 -21.71 -15.31 1.68
C GLY A 43 -21.52 -14.72 3.08
N LEU A 44 -20.30 -14.31 3.46
CA LEU A 44 -20.11 -13.59 4.72
C LEU A 44 -20.67 -12.17 4.60
N VAL A 45 -21.22 -11.68 5.70
CA VAL A 45 -21.66 -10.29 5.83
C VAL A 45 -20.44 -9.38 6.03
N LEU A 46 -20.49 -8.15 5.50
CA LEU A 46 -19.35 -7.22 5.49
C LEU A 46 -18.64 -7.09 6.84
N ARG A 47 -19.40 -6.90 7.92
CA ARG A 47 -18.85 -6.76 9.27
C ARG A 47 -18.04 -7.99 9.69
N SER A 48 -18.61 -9.18 9.55
CA SER A 48 -17.94 -10.44 9.92
C SER A 48 -16.73 -10.74 9.04
N ALA A 49 -16.79 -10.42 7.75
CA ALA A 49 -15.66 -10.55 6.85
C ALA A 49 -14.50 -9.64 7.27
N ILE A 50 -14.80 -8.39 7.66
CA ILE A 50 -13.78 -7.44 8.13
C ILE A 50 -13.21 -7.85 9.48
N GLU A 51 -14.04 -8.30 10.42
CA GLU A 51 -13.56 -8.84 11.70
C GLU A 51 -12.63 -10.04 11.49
N THR A 52 -12.97 -10.92 10.55
CA THR A 52 -12.14 -12.09 10.19
C THR A 52 -10.79 -11.65 9.63
N ILE A 53 -10.76 -10.72 8.68
CA ILE A 53 -9.50 -10.20 8.10
C ILE A 53 -8.70 -9.43 9.17
N ALA A 54 -9.39 -8.65 10.01
CA ALA A 54 -8.75 -7.89 11.06
C ALA A 54 -8.01 -8.79 12.05
N GLU A 55 -8.47 -10.02 12.29
CA GLU A 55 -7.84 -10.96 13.21
C GLU A 55 -6.68 -11.78 12.61
N GLU A 56 -6.57 -11.84 11.27
CA GLU A 56 -5.64 -12.71 10.55
C GLU A 56 -4.16 -12.41 10.82
N ASP A 57 -3.78 -11.13 10.87
CA ASP A 57 -2.39 -10.71 11.09
C ASP A 57 -2.31 -9.63 12.18
N SER A 58 -1.55 -9.88 13.24
CA SER A 58 -1.34 -8.92 14.35
C SER A 58 -0.27 -7.87 14.04
N GLU A 59 0.66 -8.18 13.15
CA GLU A 59 1.77 -7.29 12.77
C GLU A 59 1.36 -6.32 11.66
N SER A 60 0.36 -6.68 10.85
CA SER A 60 -0.20 -5.82 9.82
C SER A 60 -0.76 -4.51 10.41
N VAL A 61 -0.30 -3.39 9.85
CA VAL A 61 -0.72 -2.05 10.27
C VAL A 61 -2.19 -1.83 9.95
N LEU A 62 -2.64 -2.28 8.77
CA LEU A 62 -4.03 -2.22 8.37
C LEU A 62 -4.92 -3.09 9.25
N CYS A 63 -4.54 -4.34 9.54
CA CYS A 63 -5.33 -5.23 10.39
C CYS A 63 -5.49 -4.67 11.81
N ARG A 64 -4.43 -4.07 12.37
CA ARG A 64 -4.50 -3.38 13.66
C ARG A 64 -5.47 -2.19 13.64
N GLU A 65 -5.49 -1.40 12.58
CA GLU A 65 -6.44 -0.29 12.44
C GLU A 65 -7.89 -0.78 12.27
N LEU A 66 -8.10 -1.88 11.55
CA LEU A 66 -9.42 -2.52 11.46
C LEU A 66 -9.90 -3.04 12.82
N ARG A 67 -9.03 -3.69 13.62
CA ARG A 67 -9.37 -4.08 15.00
C ARG A 67 -9.77 -2.87 15.84
N ASN A 68 -9.04 -1.77 15.73
CA ASN A 68 -9.35 -0.53 16.45
C ASN A 68 -10.73 0.03 16.05
N ILE A 69 -11.08 -0.03 14.77
CA ILE A 69 -12.41 0.34 14.27
C ILE A 69 -13.47 -0.57 14.91
N SER A 70 -13.29 -1.89 14.88
CA SER A 70 -14.23 -2.84 15.48
C SER A 70 -14.44 -2.62 16.98
N ILE A 71 -13.37 -2.28 17.71
CA ILE A 71 -13.46 -1.94 19.14
C ILE A 71 -14.24 -0.63 19.35
N LYS A 72 -13.96 0.40 18.56
CA LYS A 72 -14.66 1.70 18.67
C LYS A 72 -16.15 1.57 18.44
N MET A 73 -16.55 0.79 17.44
CA MET A 73 -17.96 0.56 17.13
C MET A 73 -18.71 -0.18 18.24
N LYS A 74 -18.01 -0.93 19.11
CA LYS A 74 -18.61 -1.58 20.29
C LYS A 74 -18.80 -0.60 21.46
N ASN A 75 -17.92 0.40 21.56
CA ASN A 75 -17.88 1.33 22.69
C ASN A 75 -18.66 2.63 22.44
N VAL A 76 -18.65 3.08 21.19
CA VAL A 76 -19.35 4.25 20.69
C VAL A 76 -20.31 3.68 19.65
N ASN A 77 -21.60 3.94 19.77
CA ASN A 77 -22.63 3.40 18.87
C ASN A 77 -22.52 4.02 17.45
N SER A 78 -21.37 3.84 16.79
CA SER A 78 -21.00 4.36 15.47
C SER A 78 -21.01 3.24 14.43
N THR A 79 -21.25 3.62 13.16
CA THR A 79 -21.28 2.67 12.05
C THR A 79 -19.88 2.39 11.52
N PHE A 80 -19.75 1.26 10.80
CA PHE A 80 -18.46 0.90 10.20
C PHE A 80 -18.04 1.93 9.17
N GLU A 81 -18.99 2.40 8.35
CA GLU A 81 -18.68 3.34 7.28
C GLU A 81 -18.12 4.65 7.83
N ASP A 82 -18.64 5.15 8.95
CA ASP A 82 -18.18 6.38 9.59
C ASP A 82 -16.77 6.24 10.17
N GLU A 83 -16.49 5.16 10.91
CA GLU A 83 -15.16 4.93 11.48
C GLU A 83 -14.12 4.64 10.40
N PHE A 84 -14.48 3.87 9.37
CA PHE A 84 -13.61 3.61 8.23
C PHE A 84 -13.35 4.88 7.41
N ARG A 85 -14.36 5.74 7.25
CA ARG A 85 -14.21 7.06 6.60
C ARG A 85 -13.28 7.98 7.40
N ASN A 86 -13.40 7.99 8.72
CA ASN A 86 -12.52 8.76 9.60
C ASN A 86 -11.08 8.24 9.53
N PHE A 87 -10.89 6.92 9.49
CA PHE A 87 -9.61 6.30 9.23
C PHE A 87 -9.04 6.70 7.87
N ALA A 88 -9.82 6.58 6.79
CA ALA A 88 -9.40 6.95 5.44
C ALA A 88 -9.00 8.43 5.34
N ARG A 89 -9.75 9.34 5.97
CA ARG A 89 -9.40 10.77 6.05
C ARG A 89 -8.14 11.04 6.85
N ARG A 90 -7.91 10.33 7.96
CA ARG A 90 -6.72 10.46 8.80
C ARG A 90 -5.45 10.05 8.03
N ILE A 91 -5.52 8.94 7.30
CA ILE A 91 -4.37 8.46 6.51
C ILE A 91 -4.20 9.30 5.23
N GLY A 92 -5.30 9.71 4.60
CA GLY A 92 -5.30 10.56 3.41
C GLY A 92 -4.82 9.86 2.13
N LEU A 93 -4.96 8.53 2.05
CA LEU A 93 -4.71 7.77 0.83
C LEU A 93 -5.95 7.78 -0.06
N ARG A 94 -5.76 8.02 -1.36
CA ARG A 94 -6.85 8.10 -2.33
C ARG A 94 -7.60 6.77 -2.46
N GLU A 95 -6.86 5.67 -2.41
CA GLU A 95 -7.34 4.29 -2.46
C GLU A 95 -8.27 3.99 -1.27
N LEU A 96 -7.86 4.36 -0.06
CA LEU A 96 -8.69 4.22 1.15
C LEU A 96 -9.97 5.06 1.07
N LEU A 97 -9.87 6.29 0.58
CA LEU A 97 -11.03 7.17 0.41
C LEU A 97 -12.02 6.61 -0.62
N ARG A 98 -11.53 6.00 -1.72
CA ARG A 98 -12.39 5.30 -2.69
C ARG A 98 -13.12 4.13 -2.05
N LEU A 99 -12.42 3.28 -1.29
CA LEU A 99 -13.07 2.17 -0.55
C LEU A 99 -14.12 2.68 0.44
N SER A 100 -13.81 3.74 1.18
CA SER A 100 -14.77 4.35 2.11
C SER A 100 -16.03 4.81 1.41
N ASN A 101 -15.92 5.43 0.23
CA ASN A 101 -17.10 5.82 -0.56
C ASN A 101 -17.87 4.60 -1.05
N ILE A 102 -17.19 3.55 -1.51
CA ILE A 102 -17.84 2.30 -1.94
C ILE A 102 -18.64 1.70 -0.78
N PHE A 103 -18.08 1.65 0.42
CA PHE A 103 -18.77 1.18 1.61
C PHE A 103 -19.99 2.05 1.92
N SER A 104 -19.83 3.36 2.07
CA SER A 104 -20.95 4.23 2.42
C SER A 104 -22.08 4.26 1.40
N ASP A 105 -21.76 4.18 0.10
CA ASP A 105 -22.77 4.33 -0.96
C ASP A 105 -23.50 3.01 -1.28
N ASN A 106 -22.96 1.86 -0.85
CA ASN A 106 -23.42 0.56 -1.31
C ASN A 106 -23.56 -0.50 -0.21
N ILE A 107 -23.31 -0.20 1.07
CA ILE A 107 -23.35 -1.22 2.12
C ILE A 107 -24.67 -2.02 2.16
N ASP A 108 -25.79 -1.35 1.89
CA ASP A 108 -27.13 -1.97 1.87
C ASP A 108 -27.49 -2.63 0.53
N LYS A 109 -26.63 -2.53 -0.49
CA LYS A 109 -26.92 -2.98 -1.85
C LYS A 109 -26.40 -4.38 -2.17
N GLY A 110 -25.84 -5.09 -1.18
CA GLY A 110 -25.44 -6.50 -1.27
C GLY A 110 -24.57 -6.81 -2.50
N SER A 111 -25.15 -7.43 -3.52
CA SER A 111 -24.43 -7.79 -4.76
C SER A 111 -23.78 -6.61 -5.49
N GLU A 112 -24.36 -5.40 -5.42
CA GLU A 112 -23.77 -4.22 -6.07
C GLU A 112 -22.51 -3.74 -5.34
N LEU A 113 -22.48 -3.88 -4.00
CA LEU A 113 -21.29 -3.62 -3.20
C LEU A 113 -20.15 -4.54 -3.64
N VAL A 114 -20.43 -5.84 -3.74
CA VAL A 114 -19.44 -6.85 -4.12
C VAL A 114 -18.88 -6.56 -5.51
N LYS A 115 -19.74 -6.22 -6.48
CA LYS A 115 -19.30 -5.83 -7.83
C LYS A 115 -18.37 -4.61 -7.83
N LYS A 116 -18.69 -3.57 -7.06
CA LYS A 116 -17.83 -2.37 -6.98
C LYS A 116 -16.51 -2.66 -6.27
N LEU A 117 -16.53 -3.47 -5.22
CA LEU A 117 -15.31 -3.90 -4.53
C LEU A 117 -14.42 -4.76 -5.44
N ASP A 118 -14.99 -5.64 -6.27
CA ASP A 118 -14.25 -6.49 -7.20
C ASP A 118 -13.53 -5.67 -8.29
N ILE A 119 -14.21 -4.65 -8.83
CA ILE A 119 -13.61 -3.70 -9.78
C ILE A 119 -12.46 -2.94 -9.11
N GLU A 120 -12.68 -2.41 -7.90
CA GLU A 120 -11.64 -1.65 -7.19
C GLU A 120 -10.47 -2.55 -6.77
N ALA A 121 -10.73 -3.80 -6.33
CA ALA A 121 -9.71 -4.80 -6.00
C ALA A 121 -8.83 -5.09 -7.22
N SER A 122 -9.47 -5.34 -8.38
CA SER A 122 -8.78 -5.58 -9.65
C SER A 122 -7.94 -4.37 -10.08
N PHE A 123 -8.43 -3.16 -9.86
CA PHE A 123 -7.70 -1.93 -10.14
C PHE A 123 -6.48 -1.76 -9.22
N MET A 124 -6.66 -1.94 -7.91
CA MET A 124 -5.58 -1.86 -6.92
C MET A 124 -4.50 -2.92 -7.18
N TRP A 125 -4.91 -4.15 -7.48
CA TRP A 125 -3.99 -5.24 -7.82
C TRP A 125 -3.15 -4.92 -9.04
N GLN A 126 -3.77 -4.41 -10.10
CA GLN A 126 -3.04 -3.96 -11.30
C GLN A 126 -2.05 -2.84 -10.98
N MET A 127 -2.44 -1.87 -10.14
CA MET A 127 -1.56 -0.79 -9.74
C MET A 127 -0.35 -1.29 -8.93
N SER A 128 -0.57 -2.25 -8.02
CA SER A 128 0.50 -2.88 -7.26
C SER A 128 1.44 -3.70 -8.13
N ARG A 129 0.91 -4.45 -9.10
CA ARG A 129 1.72 -5.15 -10.11
C ARG A 129 2.61 -4.19 -10.89
N LYS A 130 2.05 -3.09 -11.39
CA LYS A 130 2.84 -2.05 -12.08
C LYS A 130 3.96 -1.48 -11.20
N GLN A 131 3.71 -1.27 -9.91
CA GLN A 131 4.74 -0.80 -8.98
C GLN A 131 5.85 -1.83 -8.76
N VAL A 132 5.51 -3.12 -8.67
CA VAL A 132 6.50 -4.20 -8.54
C VAL A 132 7.31 -4.33 -9.83
N GLU A 133 6.65 -4.29 -11.00
CA GLU A 133 7.29 -4.32 -12.31
C GLU A 133 8.24 -3.14 -12.50
N GLU A 134 7.83 -1.92 -12.11
CA GLU A 134 8.67 -0.74 -12.16
C GLU A 134 9.90 -0.85 -11.24
N ARG A 135 9.73 -1.40 -10.03
CA ARG A 135 10.87 -1.68 -9.14
C ARG A 135 11.80 -2.73 -9.73
N GLY A 136 11.26 -3.74 -10.43
CA GLY A 136 12.03 -4.72 -11.19
C GLY A 136 12.85 -4.08 -12.30
N ARG A 137 12.24 -3.17 -13.07
CA ARG A 137 12.91 -2.41 -14.14
C ARG A 137 14.00 -1.49 -13.60
N ILE A 138 13.79 -0.86 -12.44
CA ILE A 138 14.81 -0.03 -11.78
C ILE A 138 15.97 -0.90 -11.27
N ALA A 139 15.70 -2.11 -10.77
CA ALA A 139 16.74 -3.07 -10.39
C ALA A 139 17.55 -3.53 -11.61
N GLU A 140 16.89 -3.81 -12.72
CA GLU A 140 17.53 -4.16 -13.99
C GLU A 140 18.43 -3.01 -14.50
N SER A 141 17.92 -1.77 -14.52
CA SER A 141 18.71 -0.59 -14.91
C SER A 141 19.94 -0.35 -14.03
N LYS A 142 19.83 -0.59 -12.71
CA LYS A 142 20.97 -0.51 -11.79
C LYS A 142 22.03 -1.59 -12.03
N LEU A 143 21.66 -2.73 -12.61
CA LEU A 143 22.59 -3.81 -12.99
C LEU A 143 23.21 -3.57 -14.37
N THR A 144 22.48 -2.96 -15.31
CA THR A 144 22.99 -2.66 -16.66
C THR A 144 24.16 -1.67 -16.64
N PHE A 145 24.12 -0.66 -15.75
CA PHE A 145 25.17 0.36 -15.68
C PHE A 145 26.56 -0.19 -15.28
N PRO A 146 26.71 -0.98 -14.19
CA PRO A 146 27.98 -1.65 -13.87
C PRO A 146 28.49 -2.59 -14.97
N MET A 147 27.59 -3.32 -15.64
CA MET A 147 27.97 -4.24 -16.73
C MET A 147 28.55 -3.49 -17.93
N ALA A 148 27.96 -2.35 -18.32
CA ALA A 148 28.48 -1.53 -19.41
C ALA A 148 29.88 -0.97 -19.10
N LEU A 149 30.15 -0.59 -17.84
CA LEU A 149 31.46 -0.14 -17.41
C LEU A 149 32.53 -1.26 -17.45
N MET A 150 32.16 -2.48 -17.06
CA MET A 150 33.03 -3.66 -17.17
C MET A 150 33.35 -4.01 -18.64
N LEU A 151 32.38 -3.84 -19.54
CA LEU A 151 32.60 -4.05 -20.97
C LEU A 151 33.57 -2.99 -21.54
N LEU A 152 33.39 -1.72 -21.17
CA LEU A 152 34.28 -0.63 -21.56
C LEU A 152 35.73 -0.86 -21.09
N SER A 153 35.91 -1.30 -19.85
CA SER A 153 37.26 -1.60 -19.33
C SER A 153 37.92 -2.78 -20.06
N LEU A 154 37.16 -3.82 -20.39
CA LEU A 154 37.65 -4.95 -21.19
C LEU A 154 38.12 -4.49 -22.58
N ILE A 155 37.32 -3.69 -23.28
CA ILE A 155 37.67 -3.14 -24.60
C ILE A 155 38.97 -2.35 -24.51
N LEU A 156 39.14 -1.49 -23.50
CA LEU A 156 40.37 -0.71 -23.30
C LEU A 156 41.59 -1.63 -23.10
N ILE A 157 41.49 -2.66 -22.26
CA ILE A 157 42.60 -3.59 -22.00
C ILE A 157 43.00 -4.37 -23.26
N THR A 158 42.03 -4.81 -24.07
CA THR A 158 42.31 -5.58 -25.28
C THR A 158 42.75 -4.71 -26.46
N ALA A 159 42.18 -3.52 -26.61
CA ALA A 159 42.48 -2.63 -27.74
C ALA A 159 43.72 -1.75 -27.52
N ALA A 160 44.07 -1.39 -26.27
CA ALA A 160 45.22 -0.53 -26.00
C ALA A 160 46.56 -1.09 -26.52
N PRO A 161 46.90 -2.39 -26.36
CA PRO A 161 48.11 -2.94 -26.96
C PRO A 161 48.07 -2.84 -28.49
N ALA A 162 46.94 -3.22 -29.12
CA ALA A 162 46.79 -3.20 -30.57
C ALA A 162 46.98 -1.80 -31.18
N LEU A 163 46.58 -0.74 -30.46
CA LEU A 163 46.79 0.64 -30.87
C LEU A 163 48.21 1.17 -30.59
N MET A 164 48.91 0.66 -29.57
CA MET A 164 50.30 1.04 -29.28
C MET A 164 51.32 0.37 -30.21
N TYR A 165 50.98 -0.79 -30.77
CA TYR A 165 51.85 -1.53 -31.71
C TYR A 165 51.68 -1.10 -33.17
N PHE A 166 50.76 -0.17 -33.47
CA PHE A 166 50.53 0.40 -34.80
C PHE A 166 51.10 1.82 -34.89
#